data_AF-A0A7N6A521-F1
#
_entry.id   AF-A0A7N6A521-F1
#
_cell.length_a   1.000
_cell.length_b   1.000
_cell.length_c   1.000
_cell.angle_alpha   90.00
_cell.angle_beta   90.00
_cell.angle_gamma   90.00
#
_symmetry.space_group_name_H-M   'P 1'
#
loop_
_entity.id
_entity.type
_entity.pdbx_description
1 polymer ?
#
loop_
_entity_poly.entity_id
_entity_poly.type
_entity_poly.pdbx_seq_one_letter_code
_entity_poly.pdbx_strand_id
1 'polypeptide(L)'
;RNSHMLYWTKENLQKLFTALKSAIPKCKTESVYTKGLKRVDWNKVAFPPFSPEACQKKWTEILSKMRKIRTLTEIIDEAEEKLSNKGKIMHPEFQKKPAPASAIFYKENWAKFQKRHPELSYGKLLKFVANKYRELPDEEKVQSVRG
;
A
#
# COMPACT_ATOMS: atom_id res chain seq x y z
N ARG A 1 12.59 -24.21 43.44
CA ARG A 1 11.61 -24.65 42.42
C ARG A 1 11.60 -23.58 41.33
N ASN A 2 12.40 -23.75 40.26
CA ASN A 2 12.55 -22.75 39.21
C ASN A 2 11.28 -22.71 38.35
N SER A 3 10.39 -21.78 38.67
CA SER A 3 9.31 -21.36 37.80
C SER A 3 9.94 -20.70 36.57
N HIS A 4 10.29 -21.52 35.57
CA HIS A 4 10.71 -21.03 34.26
C HIS A 4 9.58 -20.16 33.72
N MET A 5 9.76 -18.85 33.76
CA MET A 5 8.95 -17.94 32.97
C MET A 5 9.09 -18.37 31.51
N LEU A 6 8.02 -18.93 30.95
CA LEU A 6 7.95 -19.40 29.57
C LEU A 6 8.13 -18.20 28.65
N TYR A 7 9.38 -17.92 28.26
CA TYR A 7 9.73 -16.71 27.54
C TYR A 7 9.71 -16.93 26.01
N TRP A 8 9.21 -15.93 25.29
CA TRP A 8 9.24 -15.88 23.83
C TRP A 8 10.64 -15.50 23.34
N THR A 9 11.53 -16.49 23.30
CA THR A 9 12.87 -16.36 22.69
C THR A 9 12.77 -16.15 21.18
N LYS A 10 13.85 -15.69 20.56
CA LYS A 10 13.97 -15.55 19.10
C LYS A 10 13.64 -16.86 18.37
N GLU A 11 14.12 -17.99 18.90
CA GLU A 11 13.84 -19.31 18.33
C GLU A 11 12.35 -19.67 18.41
N ASN A 12 11.70 -19.39 19.53
CA ASN A 12 10.26 -19.63 19.71
C ASN A 12 9.43 -18.74 18.76
N LEU A 13 9.86 -17.50 18.53
CA LEU A 13 9.23 -16.60 17.55
C LEU A 13 9.40 -17.10 16.12
N GLN A 14 10.59 -17.61 15.76
CA GLN A 14 10.83 -18.21 14.44
C GLN A 14 9.98 -19.47 14.23
N LYS A 15 9.83 -20.33 15.26
CA LYS A 15 8.93 -21.49 15.24
C LYS A 15 7.48 -21.07 15.01
N LEU A 16 7.01 -20.04 15.71
CA LEU A 16 5.68 -19.45 15.51
C LEU A 16 5.48 -18.97 14.06
N PHE A 17 6.45 -18.25 13.48
CA PHE A 17 6.34 -17.74 12.11
C PHE A 17 6.34 -18.84 11.06
N THR A 18 7.14 -19.88 11.25
CA THR A 18 7.18 -21.04 10.35
C THR A 18 5.85 -21.80 10.38
N ALA A 19 5.31 -22.03 11.58
CA ALA A 19 4.02 -22.70 11.73
C ALA A 19 2.87 -21.89 11.09
N LEU A 20 2.86 -20.57 11.28
CA LEU A 20 1.89 -19.66 10.63
C LEU A 20 1.98 -19.68 9.10
N LYS A 21 3.21 -19.68 8.53
CA LYS A 21 3.41 -19.77 7.09
C LYS A 21 2.88 -21.08 6.50
N SER A 22 3.01 -22.19 7.23
CA SER A 22 2.49 -23.50 6.81
C SER A 22 0.98 -23.63 7.01
N ALA A 23 0.41 -22.95 8.01
CA ALA A 23 -1.03 -22.97 8.29
C ALA A 23 -1.86 -22.12 7.31
N ILE A 24 -1.23 -21.16 6.61
CA ILE A 24 -1.89 -20.34 5.59
C ILE A 24 -1.67 -21.02 4.23
N PRO A 25 -2.73 -21.48 3.52
CA PRO A 25 -2.59 -22.07 2.20
C PRO A 25 -1.84 -21.10 1.26
N LYS A 26 -0.95 -21.62 0.40
CA LYS A 26 -0.30 -20.88 -0.69
C LYS A 26 -1.32 -20.48 -1.78
N CYS A 27 -2.47 -19.90 -1.42
CA CYS A 27 -3.43 -19.45 -2.41
C CYS A 27 -2.93 -18.12 -2.99
N LYS A 28 -2.64 -18.13 -4.29
CA LYS A 28 -2.00 -17.05 -5.04
C LYS A 28 -2.84 -15.77 -5.18
N THR A 29 -4.08 -15.78 -4.69
CA THR A 29 -5.04 -14.71 -4.94
C THR A 29 -6.01 -14.63 -3.77
N GLU A 30 -5.77 -13.77 -2.77
CA GLU A 30 -6.86 -13.10 -2.06
C GLU A 30 -6.31 -11.94 -1.21
N SER A 31 -6.65 -10.73 -1.63
CA SER A 31 -6.10 -9.43 -1.27
C SER A 31 -6.40 -8.93 0.16
N VAL A 32 -6.69 -9.80 1.13
CA VAL A 32 -6.94 -9.33 2.50
C VAL A 32 -6.30 -10.25 3.55
N TYR A 33 -5.19 -9.78 4.10
CA TYR A 33 -4.51 -10.35 5.26
C TYR A 33 -5.47 -10.71 6.42
N THR A 34 -6.54 -9.93 6.62
CA THR A 34 -7.56 -10.19 7.64
C THR A 34 -8.43 -11.42 7.33
N LYS A 35 -8.67 -11.75 6.05
CA LYS A 35 -9.37 -12.97 5.64
C LYS A 35 -8.50 -14.21 5.84
N GLY A 36 -7.19 -14.10 5.57
CA GLY A 36 -6.22 -15.17 5.83
C GLY A 36 -6.08 -15.50 7.32
N LEU A 37 -6.03 -14.47 8.18
CA LEU A 37 -5.90 -14.65 9.63
C LEU A 37 -7.10 -15.37 10.27
N LYS A 38 -8.32 -15.14 9.76
CA LYS A 38 -9.54 -15.85 10.21
C LYS A 38 -9.53 -17.35 9.89
N ARG A 39 -8.70 -17.78 8.94
CA ARG A 39 -8.59 -19.19 8.51
C ARG A 39 -7.44 -19.93 9.19
N VAL A 40 -6.67 -19.27 10.05
CA VAL A 40 -5.57 -19.91 10.78
C VAL A 40 -6.12 -20.85 11.83
N ASP A 41 -5.81 -22.13 11.70
CA ASP A 41 -6.05 -23.14 12.73
C ASP A 41 -4.95 -23.08 13.80
N TRP A 42 -5.24 -22.41 14.91
CA TRP A 42 -4.28 -22.18 15.99
C TRP A 42 -3.83 -23.47 16.70
N ASN A 43 -4.60 -24.55 16.61
CA ASN A 43 -4.17 -25.85 17.16
C ASN A 43 -2.97 -26.42 16.40
N LYS A 44 -2.87 -26.13 15.10
CA LYS A 44 -1.73 -26.52 14.26
C LYS A 44 -0.54 -25.57 14.37
N VAL A 45 -0.77 -24.37 14.90
CA VAL A 45 0.26 -23.34 15.12
C VAL A 45 0.88 -23.45 16.51
N ALA A 46 0.15 -24.03 17.48
CA ALA A 46 0.63 -24.27 18.83
C ALA A 46 1.81 -25.24 18.87
N PHE A 47 2.72 -25.01 19.81
CA PHE A 47 3.85 -25.89 20.07
C PHE A 47 4.24 -25.79 21.54
N PRO A 48 4.60 -26.90 22.23
CA PRO A 48 5.00 -26.85 23.62
C PRO A 48 6.17 -25.87 23.83
N PRO A 49 6.16 -25.03 24.89
CA PRO A 49 5.19 -24.98 26.00
C PRO A 49 4.02 -24.00 25.76
N PHE A 50 3.84 -23.48 24.54
CA PHE A 50 2.83 -22.46 24.22
C PHE A 50 1.54 -23.09 23.70
N SER A 51 0.43 -22.74 24.34
CA SER A 51 -0.91 -23.13 23.89
C SER A 51 -1.32 -22.38 22.60
N PRO A 52 -2.36 -22.85 21.89
CA PRO A 52 -2.94 -22.15 20.75
C PRO A 52 -3.24 -20.67 21.05
N GLU A 53 -3.82 -20.39 22.21
CA GLU A 53 -4.18 -19.05 22.67
C GLU A 53 -2.93 -18.20 22.95
N ALA A 54 -1.87 -18.82 23.51
CA ALA A 54 -0.60 -18.13 23.74
C ALA A 54 0.06 -17.73 22.41
N CYS A 55 0.06 -18.63 21.42
CA CYS A 55 0.53 -18.34 20.05
C CYS A 55 -0.30 -17.25 19.37
N GLN A 56 -1.63 -17.30 19.47
CA GLN A 56 -2.52 -16.29 18.91
C GLN A 56 -2.32 -14.93 19.55
N LYS A 57 -2.26 -14.87 20.89
CA LYS A 57 -2.00 -13.65 21.65
C LYS A 57 -0.65 -13.06 21.27
N LYS A 58 0.39 -13.89 21.18
CA LYS A 58 1.72 -13.42 20.81
C LYS A 58 1.76 -12.89 19.38
N TRP A 59 1.14 -13.60 18.44
CA TRP A 59 1.02 -13.12 17.08
C TRP A 59 0.29 -11.78 16.99
N THR A 60 -0.82 -11.63 17.71
CA THR A 60 -1.58 -10.37 17.79
C THR A 60 -0.75 -9.23 18.38
N GLU A 61 0.06 -9.51 19.41
CA GLU A 61 1.01 -8.56 20.01
C GLU A 61 2.11 -8.15 19.03
N ILE A 62 2.61 -9.09 18.22
CA ILE A 62 3.60 -8.79 17.18
C ILE A 62 2.94 -7.97 16.06
N LEU A 63 1.70 -8.29 15.67
CA LEU A 63 0.97 -7.53 14.66
C LEU A 63 0.60 -6.12 15.09
N SER A 64 0.23 -5.91 16.34
CA SER A 64 -0.04 -4.56 16.85
C SER A 64 1.21 -3.68 16.78
N LYS A 65 2.41 -4.29 16.89
CA LYS A 65 3.70 -3.64 16.70
C LYS A 65 4.12 -3.52 15.23
N MET A 66 3.65 -4.41 14.35
CA MET A 66 3.99 -4.42 12.91
C MET A 66 3.00 -3.66 12.01
N ARG A 67 1.80 -3.29 12.49
CA ARG A 67 0.82 -2.55 11.67
C ARG A 67 -0.17 -1.67 12.45
N LYS A 68 0.26 -0.45 12.78
CA LYS A 68 -0.22 0.76 12.06
C LYS A 68 1.03 1.37 11.42
N ILE A 69 1.23 1.21 10.12
CA ILE A 69 2.39 1.79 9.43
C ILE A 69 2.06 3.27 9.20
N ARG A 70 2.27 4.06 10.25
CA ARG A 70 2.88 5.39 10.24
C ARG A 70 3.66 5.46 11.54
N THR A 71 4.98 5.52 11.46
CA THR A 71 5.85 5.77 12.61
C THR A 71 5.55 7.16 13.18
N LEU A 72 5.83 7.39 14.47
CA LEU A 72 5.64 8.71 15.08
C LEU A 72 6.46 9.78 14.34
N THR A 73 7.62 9.40 13.79
CA THR A 73 8.41 10.22 12.86
C THR A 73 7.64 10.54 11.59
N GLU A 74 7.00 9.58 10.92
CA GLU A 74 6.15 9.86 9.74
C GLU A 74 4.92 10.73 10.08
N ILE A 75 4.41 10.68 11.32
CA ILE A 75 3.33 11.55 11.79
C ILE A 75 3.85 12.96 12.09
N ILE A 76 5.05 13.08 12.67
CA ILE A 76 5.74 14.35 12.94
C ILE A 76 6.17 15.00 11.62
N ASP A 77 6.69 14.24 10.65
CA ASP A 77 7.04 14.71 9.31
C ASP A 77 5.78 15.19 8.56
N GLU A 78 4.65 14.46 8.64
CA GLU A 78 3.37 14.91 8.06
C GLU A 78 2.81 16.17 8.75
N ALA A 79 3.06 16.33 10.05
CA ALA A 79 2.69 17.52 10.81
C ALA A 79 3.60 18.72 10.50
N GLU A 80 4.91 18.50 10.37
CA GLU A 80 5.90 19.53 9.98
C GLU A 80 5.72 19.98 8.53
N GLU A 81 5.39 19.09 7.59
CA GLU A 81 5.12 19.42 6.17
C GLU A 81 3.83 20.24 5.99
N LYS A 82 2.87 20.13 6.91
CA LYS A 82 1.64 20.96 6.91
C LYS A 82 1.83 22.32 7.60
N LEU A 83 2.81 22.45 8.49
CA LEU A 83 3.15 23.69 9.20
C LEU A 83 4.18 24.53 8.42
N SER A 84 5.16 23.87 7.79
CA SER A 84 6.12 24.49 6.89
C SER A 84 5.54 24.44 5.48
N ASN A 85 5.05 25.57 4.97
CA ASN A 85 4.40 25.70 3.66
C ASN A 85 5.35 25.47 2.46
N LYS A 86 6.23 24.46 2.51
CA LYS A 86 7.27 24.10 1.53
C LYS A 86 7.09 22.65 1.12
N GLY A 87 6.29 22.43 0.08
CA GLY A 87 5.90 21.10 -0.37
C GLY A 87 7.01 20.24 -0.98
N LYS A 88 6.76 18.93 -0.94
CA LYS A 88 7.22 17.87 -1.87
C LYS A 88 8.73 17.68 -2.03
N ILE A 89 9.26 16.66 -1.33
CA ILE A 89 10.39 15.86 -1.85
C ILE A 89 10.03 14.38 -1.74
N MET A 90 9.82 13.73 -2.88
CA MET A 90 9.59 12.27 -2.98
C MET A 90 10.93 11.52 -2.92
N HIS A 91 10.94 10.37 -2.24
CA HIS A 91 12.10 9.47 -2.08
C HIS A 91 12.77 9.14 -3.43
N PRO A 92 14.11 9.11 -3.55
CA PRO A 92 14.82 8.86 -4.81
C PRO A 92 14.60 7.46 -5.41
N GLU A 93 14.07 6.50 -4.65
CA GLU A 93 13.62 5.19 -5.15
C GLU A 93 12.24 5.25 -5.85
N PHE A 94 11.50 6.34 -5.60
CA PHE A 94 10.29 6.75 -6.32
C PHE A 94 10.61 7.90 -7.27
N GLN A 95 11.62 7.74 -8.13
CA GLN A 95 11.66 8.55 -9.35
C GLN A 95 10.29 8.41 -10.02
N LYS A 96 9.52 9.51 -10.04
CA LYS A 96 8.26 9.55 -10.78
C LYS A 96 8.61 9.13 -12.18
N LYS A 97 8.09 7.97 -12.61
CA LYS A 97 8.13 7.59 -14.03
C LYS A 97 7.70 8.84 -14.82
N PRO A 98 8.40 9.19 -15.92
CA PRO A 98 7.96 10.26 -16.79
C PRO A 98 6.46 10.11 -16.99
N ALA A 99 5.72 11.20 -16.78
CA ALA A 99 4.28 11.15 -16.89
C ALA A 99 3.95 10.62 -18.31
N PRO A 100 3.03 9.66 -18.46
CA PRO A 100 2.63 9.20 -19.78
C PRO A 100 2.20 10.40 -20.62
N ALA A 101 2.48 10.41 -21.92
CA ALA A 101 2.11 11.52 -22.82
C ALA A 101 0.63 11.93 -22.70
N SER A 102 -0.26 10.98 -22.44
CA SER A 102 -1.68 11.25 -22.19
C SER A 102 -1.89 12.17 -20.98
N ALA A 103 -1.12 11.98 -19.91
CA ALA A 103 -1.23 12.79 -18.70
C ALA A 103 -0.71 14.22 -18.92
N ILE A 104 0.33 14.38 -19.74
CA ILE A 104 0.86 15.69 -20.14
C ILE A 104 -0.17 16.43 -21.00
N PHE A 105 -0.70 15.76 -22.04
CA PHE A 105 -1.78 16.30 -22.88
C PHE A 105 -3.01 16.71 -22.07
N TYR A 106 -3.45 15.87 -21.12
CA TYR A 106 -4.56 16.20 -20.23
C TYR A 106 -4.27 17.46 -19.43
N LYS A 107 -3.10 17.56 -18.79
CA LYS A 107 -2.74 18.72 -17.97
C LYS A 107 -2.73 20.02 -18.78
N GLU A 108 -2.18 20.01 -19.98
CA GLU A 108 -2.05 21.21 -20.82
C GLU A 108 -3.38 21.68 -21.41
N ASN A 109 -4.28 20.74 -21.73
CA ASN A 109 -5.51 21.06 -22.43
C ASN A 109 -6.75 21.07 -21.53
N TRP A 110 -6.65 20.59 -20.29
CA TRP A 110 -7.79 20.50 -19.37
C TRP A 110 -8.54 21.82 -19.19
N ALA A 111 -7.82 22.91 -18.93
CA ALA A 111 -8.45 24.23 -18.76
C ALA A 111 -9.14 24.73 -20.05
N LYS A 112 -8.59 24.40 -21.22
CA LYS A 112 -9.21 24.75 -22.52
C LYS A 112 -10.49 23.94 -22.73
N PHE A 113 -10.47 22.65 -22.42
CA PHE A 113 -11.64 21.78 -22.53
C PHE A 113 -12.73 22.12 -21.51
N GLN A 114 -12.37 22.44 -20.27
CA GLN A 114 -13.32 22.93 -19.26
C GLN A 114 -14.01 24.23 -19.69
N LYS A 115 -13.27 25.18 -20.28
CA LYS A 115 -13.84 26.44 -20.78
C LYS A 115 -14.72 26.26 -22.00
N ARG A 116 -14.42 25.30 -22.87
CA ARG A 116 -15.21 25.01 -24.08
C ARG A 116 -16.43 24.13 -23.82
N HIS A 117 -16.39 23.34 -22.74
CA HIS A 117 -17.44 22.42 -22.35
C HIS A 117 -17.86 22.59 -20.89
N PRO A 118 -18.26 23.80 -20.44
CA PRO A 118 -18.71 24.02 -19.07
C PRO A 118 -19.99 23.21 -18.72
N GLU A 119 -20.74 22.77 -19.73
CA GLU A 119 -21.93 21.93 -19.61
C GLU A 119 -21.64 20.46 -19.30
N LEU A 120 -20.41 20.00 -19.53
CA LEU A 120 -20.04 18.61 -19.31
C LEU A 120 -19.62 18.36 -17.87
N SER A 121 -20.22 17.34 -17.25
CA SER A 121 -19.74 16.84 -15.97
C SER A 121 -18.30 16.32 -16.08
N TYR A 122 -17.55 16.37 -14.98
CA TYR A 122 -16.15 15.95 -14.93
C TYR A 122 -15.88 14.59 -15.62
N GLY A 123 -16.73 13.60 -15.36
CA GLY A 123 -16.60 12.27 -15.96
C GLY A 123 -16.87 12.23 -17.47
N LYS A 124 -17.81 13.04 -17.97
CA LYS A 124 -18.07 13.16 -19.42
C LYS A 124 -16.95 13.93 -20.12
N LEU A 125 -16.44 14.98 -19.47
CA LEU A 125 -15.31 15.75 -19.97
C LEU A 125 -14.04 14.89 -20.05
N LEU A 126 -13.75 14.08 -19.02
CA LEU A 126 -12.60 13.18 -19.03
C LEU A 126 -12.66 12.16 -20.18
N LYS A 127 -13.84 11.60 -20.46
CA LYS A 127 -14.06 10.71 -21.62
C LYS A 127 -13.86 11.44 -22.95
N PHE A 128 -14.37 12.66 -23.07
CA PHE A 128 -14.19 13.49 -24.26
C PHE A 128 -12.72 13.77 -24.55
N VAL A 129 -11.96 14.19 -23.53
CA VAL A 129 -10.52 14.48 -23.68
C VAL A 129 -9.72 13.21 -23.97
N ALA A 130 -10.09 12.06 -23.37
CA ALA A 130 -9.45 10.78 -23.67
C ALA A 130 -9.66 10.32 -25.11
N ASN A 131 -10.85 10.56 -25.68
CA ASN A 131 -11.12 10.27 -27.08
C ASN A 131 -10.31 11.19 -28.00
N LYS A 132 -10.24 12.50 -27.69
CA LYS A 132 -9.42 13.46 -28.44
C LYS A 132 -7.94 13.08 -28.46
N TYR A 133 -7.41 12.61 -27.33
CA TYR A 133 -6.02 12.12 -27.27
C TYR A 133 -5.79 10.88 -28.13
N ARG A 134 -6.77 9.95 -28.21
CA ARG A 134 -6.66 8.75 -29.07
C ARG A 134 -6.65 9.10 -30.57
N GLU A 135 -7.39 10.13 -30.96
CA GLU A 135 -7.49 10.66 -32.33
C GLU A 135 -6.22 11.40 -32.81
N LEU A 136 -5.29 11.76 -31.92
CA LEU A 136 -4.05 12.44 -32.32
C LEU A 136 -3.13 11.51 -33.13
N PRO A 137 -2.36 12.04 -34.09
CA PRO A 137 -1.31 11.28 -34.76
C PRO A 137 -0.25 10.79 -33.76
N ASP A 138 0.37 9.66 -34.04
CA ASP A 138 1.36 9.08 -33.12
C ASP A 138 2.59 9.99 -32.94
N GLU A 139 2.94 10.80 -33.93
CA GLU A 139 4.01 11.81 -33.83
C GLU A 139 3.73 12.87 -32.76
N GLU A 140 2.49 13.35 -32.63
CA GLU A 140 2.10 14.33 -31.60
C GLU A 140 1.99 13.70 -30.20
N LYS A 141 1.60 12.43 -30.13
CA LYS A 141 1.60 11.66 -28.88
C LYS A 141 3.02 11.43 -28.36
N VAL A 142 4.00 11.25 -29.24
CA VAL A 142 5.42 11.05 -28.88
C VAL A 142 6.09 12.36 -28.46
N GLN A 143 5.78 13.50 -29.08
CA GLN A 143 6.30 14.81 -28.64
C GLN A 143 5.92 15.14 -27.18
N SER A 144 4.75 14.69 -26.74
CA SER A 144 4.28 14.85 -25.37
C SER A 144 5.04 14.00 -24.34
N VAL A 145 6.00 13.13 -24.75
CA VAL A 145 6.84 12.31 -23.84
C VAL A 145 8.21 12.96 -23.57
N ARG A 146 8.64 13.93 -24.38
CA ARG A 146 10.05 14.38 -24.45
C ARG A 146 10.36 15.65 -23.64
N GLY A 147 9.45 16.06 -22.76
CA GLY A 147 9.60 17.23 -21.87
C GLY A 147 9.84 16.87 -20.41
#